data_AF-A0A316BFK4-F1
#
_entry.id   AF-A0A316BFK4-F1
#
_cell.length_a   1.000
_cell.length_b   1.000
_cell.length_c   1.000
_cell.angle_alpha   90.00
_cell.angle_beta   90.00
_cell.angle_gamma   90.00
#
_symmetry.space_group_name_H-M   'P 1'
#
loop_
_entity.id
_entity.type
_entity.pdbx_description
1 polymer ?
#
loop_
_entity_poly.entity_id
_entity_poly.type
_entity_poly.pdbx_seq_one_letter_code
_entity_poly.pdbx_strand_id
1 'polypeptide(L)'
;METQEHVLAKADIKKVSNKKRKIIKIVYLVIVAAVLIIGLISSSGIAHHIKGGTNIYGEHYPDSDFTYINWFGVDLYEYDSAVLVSEYTHKYVYASYIEYDHTVPYVGNIVWVSGMFLVLLGAPFYIDAIHKRQCKNTALTISETKIYGSYNSFLFMKTLEMPIEKVDNLTTISGLMDKLRTGVTLGVCSASGVIKIHFVHNAEEVVSAAMKRINEIKEKEKSSRVVAQTNANVPASTSDKLKELLAMKESGLINEEEFTKKREEILSKM
;
A
#
# COMPACT_ATOMS: atom_id res chain seq x y z
N MET A 1 -15.52 28.92 27.15
CA MET A 1 -14.47 29.47 26.28
C MET A 1 -13.86 28.30 25.52
N GLU A 2 -14.27 28.09 24.27
CA GLU A 2 -13.57 27.17 23.39
C GLU A 2 -12.17 27.74 23.16
N THR A 3 -11.16 27.09 23.72
CA THR A 3 -9.76 27.32 23.34
C THR A 3 -9.67 27.10 21.83
N GLN A 4 -9.52 28.18 21.08
CA GLN A 4 -9.19 28.16 19.67
C GLN A 4 -7.88 27.37 19.53
N GLU A 5 -7.96 26.09 19.16
CA GLU A 5 -6.76 25.29 18.90
C GLU A 5 -6.00 25.92 17.75
N HIS A 6 -4.80 26.42 18.03
CA HIS A 6 -3.96 27.02 17.01
C HIS A 6 -3.46 25.92 16.05
N VAL A 7 -3.88 26.01 14.78
CA VAL A 7 -3.51 25.05 13.74
C VAL A 7 -2.10 25.40 13.25
N LEU A 8 -1.17 24.46 13.41
CA LEU A 8 0.22 24.61 12.99
C LEU A 8 0.39 24.30 11.50
N ALA A 9 -0.23 23.22 11.04
CA ALA A 9 -0.14 22.80 9.64
C ALA A 9 -1.35 21.97 9.23
N LYS A 10 -1.72 22.09 7.96
CA LYS A 10 -2.76 21.28 7.33
C LYS A 10 -2.19 20.61 6.07
N ALA A 11 -2.39 19.31 5.94
CA ALA A 11 -1.95 18.59 4.76
C ALA A 11 -2.82 18.94 3.55
N ASP A 12 -2.20 19.39 2.46
CA ASP A 12 -2.85 19.58 1.17
C ASP A 12 -2.89 18.24 0.42
N ILE A 13 -4.06 17.62 0.45
CA ILE A 13 -4.30 16.29 -0.12
C ILE A 13 -5.08 16.46 -1.41
N LYS A 14 -4.38 16.36 -2.54
CA LYS A 14 -4.97 16.49 -3.87
C LYS A 14 -4.41 15.43 -4.80
N LYS A 15 -5.23 15.00 -5.76
CA LYS A 15 -4.75 14.15 -6.85
C LYS A 15 -4.29 15.04 -8.00
N VAL A 16 -2.98 15.12 -8.23
CA VAL A 16 -2.46 15.85 -9.39
C VAL A 16 -2.52 14.98 -10.65
N SER A 17 -3.07 15.54 -11.72
CA SER A 17 -3.08 14.89 -13.03
C SER A 17 -1.69 14.95 -13.66
N ASN A 18 -0.96 13.83 -13.64
CA ASN A 18 0.36 13.74 -14.28
C ASN A 18 0.26 13.18 -15.71
N LYS A 19 0.96 13.82 -16.66
CA LYS A 19 1.13 13.35 -18.04
C LYS A 19 1.69 11.92 -18.11
N LYS A 20 2.69 11.58 -17.28
CA LYS A 20 3.29 10.23 -17.23
C LYS A 20 2.25 9.15 -16.93
N ARG A 21 1.31 9.42 -16.02
CA ARG A 21 0.26 8.47 -15.67
C ARG A 21 -0.77 8.29 -16.78
N LYS A 22 -1.08 9.34 -17.54
CA LYS A 22 -1.93 9.23 -18.74
C LYS A 22 -1.26 8.33 -19.78
N ILE A 23 0.03 8.52 -20.01
CA ILE A 23 0.82 7.67 -20.93
C ILE A 23 0.81 6.21 -20.47
N ILE A 24 1.09 5.94 -19.19
CA ILE A 24 1.08 4.58 -18.63
C ILE A 24 -0.27 3.89 -18.86
N LYS A 25 -1.38 4.59 -18.65
CA LYS A 25 -2.71 4.03 -18.90
C LYS A 25 -2.94 3.70 -20.37
N ILE A 26 -2.53 4.59 -21.28
CA ILE A 26 -2.65 4.35 -22.72
C ILE A 26 -1.82 3.13 -23.11
N VAL A 27 -0.56 3.07 -22.68
CA VAL A 27 0.33 1.92 -22.94
C VAL A 27 -0.26 0.63 -22.40
N TYR A 28 -0.79 0.63 -21.17
CA TYR A 28 -1.47 -0.52 -20.60
C TYR A 28 -2.65 -0.99 -21.46
N LEU A 29 -3.53 -0.07 -21.88
CA LEU A 29 -4.68 -0.42 -22.72
C LEU A 29 -4.26 -0.95 -24.08
N VAL A 30 -3.20 -0.39 -24.68
CA VAL A 30 -2.63 -0.89 -25.95
C VAL A 30 -2.07 -2.29 -25.78
N ILE A 31 -1.36 -2.58 -24.69
CA ILE A 31 -0.85 -3.93 -24.40
C ILE A 31 -2.01 -4.91 -24.22
N VAL A 32 -3.03 -4.55 -23.44
CA VAL A 32 -4.22 -5.40 -23.23
C VAL A 32 -4.92 -5.69 -24.56
N ALA A 33 -5.09 -4.67 -25.42
CA ALA A 33 -5.68 -4.85 -26.74
C ALA A 33 -4.79 -5.72 -27.66
N ALA A 34 -3.47 -5.52 -27.64
CA ALA A 34 -2.54 -6.33 -28.43
C ALA A 34 -2.57 -7.80 -27.98
N VAL A 35 -2.60 -8.07 -26.68
CA VAL A 35 -2.72 -9.44 -26.14
C VAL A 35 -4.03 -10.09 -26.57
N LEU A 36 -5.15 -9.36 -26.54
CA LEU A 36 -6.43 -9.85 -27.06
C LEU A 36 -6.34 -10.18 -28.56
N ILE A 37 -5.81 -9.26 -29.37
CA ILE A 37 -5.70 -9.43 -30.83
C ILE A 37 -4.77 -10.60 -31.18
N ILE A 38 -3.59 -10.67 -30.54
CA ILE A 38 -2.67 -11.81 -30.72
C ILE A 38 -3.39 -13.10 -30.33
N GLY A 39 -4.15 -13.10 -29.25
CA GLY A 39 -4.93 -14.26 -28.84
C GLY A 39 -6.02 -14.72 -29.81
N LEU A 40 -6.60 -13.78 -30.55
CA LEU A 40 -7.61 -14.04 -31.58
C LEU A 40 -6.99 -14.48 -32.91
N ILE A 41 -5.73 -14.15 -33.17
CA ILE A 41 -5.04 -14.42 -34.44
C ILE A 41 -4.07 -15.62 -34.32
N SER A 42 -3.54 -15.87 -33.12
CA SER A 42 -2.60 -16.96 -32.84
C SER A 42 -3.33 -18.29 -32.79
N SER A 43 -3.79 -18.74 -33.96
CA SER A 43 -4.13 -20.13 -34.23
C SER A 43 -2.82 -20.88 -34.39
N SER A 44 -2.43 -21.66 -33.39
CA SER A 44 -1.57 -22.80 -33.64
C SER A 44 -2.49 -23.92 -34.09
N GLY A 45 -2.61 -24.13 -35.40
CA GLY A 45 -3.33 -25.27 -36.00
C GLY A 45 -2.63 -26.59 -35.69
N ILE A 46 -2.49 -26.89 -34.40
CA ILE A 46 -1.99 -28.17 -33.91
C ILE A 46 -3.20 -29.09 -33.96
N ALA A 47 -3.34 -29.74 -35.10
CA ALA A 47 -4.24 -30.87 -35.25
C ALA A 47 -3.66 -32.03 -34.44
N HIS A 48 -4.32 -32.41 -33.36
CA HIS A 48 -4.01 -33.67 -32.67
C HIS A 48 -4.86 -34.76 -33.30
N HIS A 49 -4.20 -35.76 -33.88
CA HIS A 49 -4.88 -36.95 -34.36
C HIS A 49 -4.90 -38.00 -33.25
N ILE A 50 -6.10 -38.44 -32.86
CA ILE A 50 -6.29 -39.59 -31.98
C ILE A 50 -6.75 -40.75 -32.86
N LYS A 51 -5.91 -41.80 -32.93
CA LYS A 51 -6.30 -43.05 -33.57
C LYS A 51 -7.49 -43.67 -32.84
N GLY A 52 -8.47 -44.07 -33.62
CA GLY A 52 -9.63 -44.84 -33.22
C GLY A 52 -9.22 -46.19 -32.63
N GLY A 53 -10.16 -46.80 -31.91
CA GLY A 53 -9.90 -48.01 -31.16
C GLY A 53 -11.16 -48.57 -30.53
N THR A 54 -10.98 -49.51 -29.63
CA THR A 54 -12.06 -50.05 -28.79
C THR A 54 -11.84 -49.60 -27.37
N ASN A 55 -12.87 -49.01 -26.76
CA ASN A 55 -12.81 -48.64 -25.34
C ASN A 55 -12.75 -49.89 -24.45
N ILE A 56 -12.56 -49.69 -23.14
CA ILE A 56 -12.50 -50.78 -22.15
C ILE A 56 -13.80 -51.61 -22.04
N TYR A 57 -14.89 -51.15 -22.66
CA TYR A 57 -16.19 -51.81 -22.74
C TYR A 57 -16.43 -52.50 -24.10
N GLY A 58 -15.46 -52.46 -25.01
CA GLY A 58 -15.53 -53.10 -26.33
C GLY A 58 -16.25 -52.29 -27.40
N GLU A 59 -16.60 -51.03 -27.14
CA GLU A 59 -17.25 -50.16 -28.12
C GLU A 59 -16.21 -49.50 -29.02
N HIS A 60 -16.47 -49.53 -30.33
CA HIS A 60 -15.58 -48.95 -31.31
C HIS A 60 -15.80 -47.44 -31.42
N TYR A 61 -14.73 -46.66 -31.29
CA TYR A 61 -14.74 -45.24 -31.58
C TYR A 61 -13.81 -44.95 -32.79
N PRO A 62 -14.24 -44.07 -33.71
CA PRO A 62 -13.48 -43.78 -34.93
C PRO A 62 -12.26 -42.89 -34.64
N ASP A 63 -11.37 -42.81 -35.62
CA ASP A 63 -10.29 -41.82 -35.65
C ASP A 63 -10.90 -40.41 -35.51
N SER A 64 -10.22 -39.55 -34.75
CA SER A 64 -10.66 -38.17 -34.52
C SER A 64 -9.50 -37.20 -34.61
N ASP A 65 -9.68 -36.15 -35.39
CA ASP A 65 -8.80 -34.99 -35.42
C ASP A 65 -9.35 -33.89 -34.52
N PHE A 66 -8.47 -33.24 -33.75
CA PHE A 66 -8.80 -32.13 -32.86
C PHE A 66 -8.01 -30.90 -33.31
N THR A 67 -8.69 -29.82 -33.70
CA THR A 67 -8.02 -28.58 -34.06
C THR A 67 -8.38 -27.46 -33.10
N TYR A 68 -7.44 -27.02 -32.27
CA TYR A 68 -7.65 -25.89 -31.37
C TYR A 68 -7.59 -24.55 -32.11
N ILE A 69 -8.67 -23.76 -32.03
CA ILE A 69 -8.72 -22.41 -32.59
C ILE A 69 -8.77 -21.36 -31.46
N ASN A 70 -7.73 -20.53 -31.37
CA ASN A 70 -7.65 -19.30 -30.55
C ASN A 70 -7.81 -19.48 -29.03
N TRP A 71 -7.93 -18.37 -28.29
CA TRP A 71 -8.20 -18.35 -26.84
C TRP A 71 -9.47 -19.10 -26.39
N PHE A 72 -10.34 -19.47 -27.34
CA PHE A 72 -11.63 -20.07 -27.06
C PHE A 72 -11.64 -21.59 -27.21
N GLY A 73 -10.56 -22.20 -27.70
CA GLY A 73 -10.43 -23.65 -27.83
C GLY A 73 -11.67 -24.27 -28.46
N VAL A 74 -11.85 -24.10 -29.76
CA VAL A 74 -12.91 -24.82 -30.49
C VAL A 74 -12.41 -26.23 -30.75
N ASP A 75 -13.17 -27.26 -30.37
CA ASP A 75 -12.92 -28.64 -30.81
C ASP A 75 -13.64 -28.86 -32.15
N LEU A 76 -12.90 -29.06 -33.22
CA LEU A 76 -13.44 -29.46 -34.53
C LEU A 76 -13.13 -30.92 -34.76
N TYR A 77 -14.17 -31.77 -34.80
CA TYR A 77 -14.07 -33.17 -35.20
C TYR A 77 -14.31 -33.29 -36.70
N GLU A 78 -13.34 -33.81 -37.44
CA GLU A 78 -13.55 -34.25 -38.82
C GLU A 78 -13.74 -35.78 -38.80
N TYR A 79 -14.93 -36.25 -39.15
CA TYR A 79 -15.19 -37.67 -39.36
C TYR A 79 -14.74 -38.01 -40.78
N ASP A 80 -13.69 -38.82 -40.93
CA ASP A 80 -13.35 -39.43 -42.22
C ASP A 80 -14.32 -40.58 -42.53
N SER A 81 -15.58 -40.23 -42.80
CA SER A 81 -16.57 -41.20 -43.24
C SER A 81 -16.54 -41.29 -44.76
N ALA A 82 -15.51 -41.94 -45.30
CA ALA A 82 -15.58 -42.56 -46.63
C ALA A 82 -16.64 -43.69 -46.71
N VAL A 83 -17.35 -43.96 -45.60
CA VAL A 83 -18.46 -44.90 -45.51
C VAL A 83 -19.67 -44.18 -44.94
N LEU A 84 -20.41 -43.49 -45.81
CA LEU A 84 -21.88 -43.36 -45.83
C LEU A 84 -22.27 -42.30 -46.88
N VAL A 85 -22.04 -42.64 -48.15
CA VAL A 85 -22.73 -41.96 -49.25
C VAL A 85 -24.13 -42.54 -49.34
N SER A 86 -25.10 -41.92 -48.67
CA SER A 86 -26.43 -41.80 -49.25
C SER A 86 -27.16 -40.60 -48.65
N GLU A 87 -27.48 -39.66 -49.55
CA GLU A 87 -28.66 -38.80 -49.46
C GLU A 87 -28.87 -38.08 -48.13
N TYR A 88 -28.28 -36.89 -47.98
CA TYR A 88 -29.02 -35.66 -47.71
C TYR A 88 -28.05 -34.50 -47.85
N THR A 89 -28.19 -33.79 -48.96
CA THR A 89 -27.74 -32.41 -49.11
C THR A 89 -28.23 -31.58 -47.94
N HIS A 90 -27.37 -31.27 -46.99
CA HIS A 90 -27.48 -30.03 -46.23
C HIS A 90 -26.12 -29.65 -45.65
N LYS A 91 -25.58 -28.56 -46.20
CA LYS A 91 -24.50 -27.74 -45.64
C LYS A 91 -25.03 -27.11 -44.35
N TYR A 92 -25.16 -27.93 -43.31
CA TYR A 92 -25.51 -27.53 -41.96
C TYR A 92 -24.41 -28.06 -41.06
N VAL A 93 -23.74 -27.13 -40.39
CA VAL A 93 -22.95 -27.34 -39.20
C VAL A 93 -23.89 -27.93 -38.14
N TYR A 94 -24.09 -29.24 -38.17
CA TYR A 94 -24.80 -30.00 -37.13
C TYR A 94 -23.95 -31.21 -36.79
N ALA A 95 -23.03 -30.99 -35.85
CA ALA A 95 -22.49 -32.06 -35.03
C ALA A 95 -23.62 -32.54 -34.10
N SER A 96 -24.13 -33.73 -34.37
CA SER A 96 -24.93 -34.55 -33.44
C SER A 96 -24.65 -35.99 -33.87
N TYR A 97 -24.21 -36.94 -33.04
CA TYR A 97 -24.62 -37.26 -31.68
C TYR A 97 -23.45 -37.94 -30.95
N ILE A 98 -22.85 -37.26 -29.98
CA ILE A 98 -22.36 -37.90 -28.76
C ILE A 98 -22.81 -36.97 -27.64
N GLU A 99 -23.70 -37.49 -26.80
CA GLU A 99 -24.30 -36.84 -25.64
C GLU A 99 -23.27 -36.69 -24.52
N TYR A 100 -22.19 -35.96 -24.80
CA TYR A 100 -21.43 -35.26 -23.79
C TYR A 100 -21.62 -33.78 -24.10
N ASP A 101 -22.00 -33.03 -23.08
CA ASP A 101 -22.43 -31.64 -23.13
C ASP A 101 -21.25 -30.70 -23.46
N HIS A 102 -20.68 -30.83 -24.66
CA HIS A 102 -19.48 -30.13 -25.14
C HIS A 102 -19.76 -28.68 -25.56
N THR A 103 -21.04 -28.26 -25.56
CA THR A 103 -21.40 -26.84 -25.71
C THR A 103 -21.06 -26.02 -24.45
N VAL A 104 -21.07 -26.67 -23.27
CA VAL A 104 -20.79 -26.04 -21.97
C VAL A 104 -19.33 -25.59 -21.81
N PRO A 105 -18.29 -26.39 -22.13
CA PRO A 105 -16.90 -25.95 -22.00
C PRO A 105 -16.55 -24.81 -22.95
N TYR A 106 -17.08 -24.80 -24.18
CA TYR A 106 -16.85 -23.73 -25.16
C TYR A 106 -17.48 -22.40 -24.73
N VAL A 107 -18.76 -22.42 -24.34
CA VAL A 107 -19.46 -21.23 -23.82
C VAL A 107 -18.80 -20.75 -22.52
N GLY A 108 -18.40 -21.69 -21.65
CA GLY A 108 -17.66 -21.39 -20.42
C GLY A 108 -16.35 -20.65 -20.67
N ASN A 109 -15.53 -21.12 -21.61
CA ASN A 109 -14.26 -20.50 -21.96
C ASN A 109 -14.45 -19.09 -22.55
N ILE A 110 -15.45 -18.90 -23.42
CA ILE A 110 -15.80 -17.56 -23.93
C ILE A 110 -16.17 -16.61 -22.80
N VAL A 111 -17.03 -17.05 -21.88
CA VAL A 111 -17.46 -16.25 -20.73
C VAL A 111 -16.27 -15.89 -19.84
N TRP A 112 -15.37 -16.84 -19.55
CA TRP A 112 -14.17 -16.61 -18.75
C TRP A 112 -13.21 -15.60 -19.38
N VAL A 113 -12.86 -15.79 -20.65
CA VAL A 113 -11.96 -14.88 -21.38
C VAL A 113 -12.56 -13.48 -21.49
N SER A 114 -13.85 -13.40 -21.84
CA SER A 114 -14.57 -12.12 -21.93
C SER A 114 -14.60 -11.41 -20.57
N GLY A 115 -14.90 -12.14 -19.49
CA GLY A 115 -14.89 -11.61 -18.13
C GLY A 115 -13.51 -11.09 -17.71
N MET A 116 -12.45 -11.83 -18.01
CA MET A 116 -11.08 -11.42 -17.70
C MET A 116 -10.70 -10.12 -18.40
N PHE A 117 -10.98 -9.99 -19.70
CA PHE A 117 -10.68 -8.76 -20.44
C PHE A 117 -11.55 -7.57 -20.01
N LEU A 118 -12.81 -7.79 -19.65
CA LEU A 118 -13.65 -6.75 -19.04
C LEU A 118 -13.04 -6.23 -17.74
N VAL A 119 -12.52 -7.13 -16.88
CA VAL A 119 -11.83 -6.75 -15.65
C VAL A 119 -10.55 -5.97 -15.96
N LEU A 120 -9.72 -6.42 -16.90
CA LEU A 120 -8.48 -5.75 -17.30
C LEU A 120 -8.74 -4.36 -17.89
N LEU A 121 -9.72 -4.23 -18.78
CA LEU A 121 -10.11 -2.94 -19.37
C LEU A 121 -10.70 -1.98 -18.32
N GLY A 122 -11.45 -2.52 -17.34
CA GLY A 122 -12.03 -1.75 -16.24
C GLY A 122 -11.02 -1.33 -15.17
N ALA A 123 -9.97 -2.11 -14.93
CA ALA A 123 -8.97 -1.90 -13.87
C ALA A 123 -8.44 -0.46 -13.75
N PRO A 124 -8.01 0.24 -14.83
CA PRO A 124 -7.51 1.61 -14.72
C PRO A 124 -8.56 2.61 -14.23
N PHE A 125 -9.84 2.37 -14.52
CA PHE A 125 -10.96 3.19 -14.06
C PHE A 125 -11.26 2.94 -12.58
N TYR A 126 -11.28 1.68 -12.15
CA TYR A 126 -11.46 1.31 -10.75
C TYR A 126 -10.34 1.86 -9.86
N ILE A 127 -9.08 1.72 -10.28
CA ILE A 127 -7.92 2.28 -9.56
C ILE A 127 -8.04 3.80 -9.44
N ASP A 128 -8.54 4.47 -10.49
CA ASP A 128 -8.74 5.91 -10.45
C ASP A 128 -9.83 6.36 -9.49
N ALA A 129 -10.94 5.61 -9.44
CA ALA A 129 -12.03 5.85 -8.51
C ALA A 129 -11.57 5.64 -7.06
N ILE A 130 -10.82 4.56 -6.79
CA ILE A 130 -10.22 4.30 -5.47
C ILE A 130 -9.32 5.45 -5.04
N HIS A 131 -8.39 5.89 -5.89
CA HIS A 131 -7.50 7.01 -5.56
C HIS A 131 -8.27 8.33 -5.34
N LYS A 132 -9.32 8.61 -6.12
CA LYS A 132 -10.18 9.79 -5.91
C LYS A 132 -10.88 9.72 -4.54
N ARG A 133 -11.41 8.55 -4.18
CA ARG A 133 -12.05 8.32 -2.87
C ARG A 133 -11.05 8.46 -1.73
N GLN A 134 -9.82 7.97 -1.89
CA GLN A 134 -8.74 8.16 -0.91
C GLN A 134 -8.43 9.63 -0.68
N CYS A 135 -8.31 10.44 -1.73
CA CYS A 135 -8.05 11.88 -1.55
C CYS A 135 -9.21 12.60 -0.85
N LYS A 136 -10.47 12.24 -1.14
CA LYS A 136 -11.65 12.88 -0.52
C LYS A 136 -11.78 12.58 0.98
N ASN A 137 -11.45 11.36 1.38
CA ASN A 137 -11.65 10.89 2.75
C ASN A 137 -10.41 11.07 3.63
N THR A 138 -9.33 11.63 3.07
CA THR A 138 -8.10 11.82 3.82
C THR A 138 -7.95 13.30 4.14
N ALA A 139 -7.81 13.60 5.42
CA ALA A 139 -7.55 14.93 5.94
C ALA A 139 -6.59 14.78 7.10
N LEU A 140 -5.56 15.62 7.18
CA LEU A 140 -4.66 15.66 8.34
C LEU A 140 -4.46 17.10 8.74
N THR A 141 -4.66 17.37 10.03
CA THR A 141 -4.44 18.67 10.66
C THR A 141 -3.60 18.47 11.91
N ILE A 142 -2.61 19.34 12.06
CA ILE A 142 -1.68 19.34 13.19
C ILE A 142 -1.96 20.60 13.99
N SER A 143 -2.35 20.41 15.24
CA SER A 143 -2.52 21.48 16.23
C SER A 143 -1.35 21.47 17.22
N GLU A 144 -1.34 22.41 18.15
CA GLU A 144 -0.33 22.47 19.19
C GLU A 144 -0.33 21.29 20.16
N THR A 145 -1.49 20.65 20.34
CA THR A 145 -1.71 19.59 21.36
C THR A 145 -1.91 18.21 20.74
N LYS A 146 -2.46 18.14 19.52
CA LYS A 146 -2.82 16.87 18.88
C LYS A 146 -2.68 16.89 17.35
N ILE A 147 -2.45 15.72 16.81
CA ILE A 147 -2.55 15.40 15.39
C ILE A 147 -3.89 14.69 15.18
N TYR A 148 -4.74 15.24 14.33
CA TYR A 148 -6.04 14.66 14.06
C TYR A 148 -6.42 14.72 12.59
N GLY A 149 -7.39 13.89 12.21
CA GLY A 149 -7.84 13.79 10.85
C GLY A 149 -8.58 12.52 10.52
N SER A 150 -8.60 12.20 9.23
CA SER A 150 -9.17 10.97 8.69
C SER A 150 -8.25 10.43 7.61
N TYR A 151 -8.26 9.11 7.44
CA TYR A 151 -7.54 8.44 6.37
C TYR A 151 -8.33 7.21 5.93
N ASN A 152 -8.17 6.81 4.66
CA ASN A 152 -8.76 5.57 4.19
C ASN A 152 -7.86 4.38 4.53
N SER A 153 -8.38 3.45 5.32
CA SER A 153 -7.81 2.13 5.54
C SER A 153 -8.48 1.14 4.60
N PHE A 154 -7.80 0.78 3.51
CA PHE A 154 -8.25 -0.14 2.45
C PHE A 154 -9.56 0.29 1.77
N LEU A 155 -10.71 0.09 2.41
CA LEU A 155 -12.06 0.42 1.92
C LEU A 155 -12.89 1.26 2.91
N PHE A 156 -12.42 1.45 4.15
CA PHE A 156 -13.14 2.16 5.21
C PHE A 156 -12.42 3.43 5.60
N MET A 157 -13.19 4.47 5.93
CA MET A 157 -12.67 5.69 6.53
C MET A 157 -12.34 5.39 8.00
N LYS A 158 -11.12 5.71 8.42
CA LYS A 158 -10.72 5.71 9.83
C LYS A 158 -10.41 7.13 10.25
N THR A 159 -10.79 7.46 11.48
CA THR A 159 -10.36 8.70 12.12
C THR A 159 -8.99 8.49 12.77
N LEU A 160 -8.18 9.53 12.74
CA LEU A 160 -6.92 9.63 13.45
C LEU A 160 -7.09 10.72 14.48
N GLU A 161 -6.85 10.41 15.74
CA GLU A 161 -6.67 11.41 16.79
C GLU A 161 -5.56 10.91 17.71
N MET A 162 -4.50 11.69 17.82
CA MET A 162 -3.33 11.34 18.61
C MET A 162 -2.77 12.59 19.28
N PRO A 163 -2.57 12.58 20.61
CA PRO A 163 -1.86 13.67 21.26
C PRO A 163 -0.42 13.73 20.74
N ILE A 164 0.10 14.94 20.54
CA ILE A 164 1.40 15.15 19.91
C ILE A 164 2.56 14.54 20.71
N GLU A 165 2.37 14.36 22.02
CA GLU A 165 3.30 13.68 22.93
C GLU A 165 3.50 12.20 22.60
N LYS A 166 2.48 11.53 22.03
CA LYS A 166 2.54 10.11 21.65
C LYS A 166 3.10 9.90 20.23
N VAL A 167 3.46 10.98 19.56
CA VAL A 167 3.99 10.97 18.19
C VAL A 167 5.51 10.96 18.29
N ASP A 168 6.12 9.88 17.84
CA ASP A 168 7.57 9.74 17.92
C ASP A 168 8.26 10.59 16.85
N ASN A 169 7.74 10.50 15.61
CA ASN A 169 8.32 11.14 14.43
C ASN A 169 7.27 11.28 13.30
N LEU A 170 7.40 12.31 12.46
CA LEU A 170 6.73 12.40 11.16
C LEU A 170 7.77 12.30 10.05
N THR A 171 7.52 11.44 9.07
CA THR A 171 8.46 11.19 7.97
C THR A 171 7.77 11.22 6.61
N THR A 172 8.52 11.61 5.59
CA THR A 172 8.10 11.44 4.19
C THR A 172 8.60 10.09 3.68
N ILE A 173 7.68 9.27 3.16
CA ILE A 173 7.96 8.02 2.50
C ILE A 173 7.89 8.26 1.00
N SER A 174 8.99 7.98 0.31
CA SER A 174 9.08 8.09 -1.15
C SER A 174 9.39 6.73 -1.79
N GLY A 175 8.35 5.91 -1.99
CA GLY A 175 8.45 4.64 -2.71
C GLY A 175 8.21 4.75 -4.23
N LEU A 176 8.45 3.65 -4.95
CA LEU A 176 8.12 3.53 -6.37
C LEU A 176 6.60 3.71 -6.63
N MET A 177 5.77 3.15 -5.74
CA MET A 177 4.31 3.31 -5.79
C MET A 177 3.86 4.73 -5.47
N ASP A 178 4.59 5.47 -4.64
CA ASP A 178 4.28 6.87 -4.33
C ASP A 178 4.59 7.77 -5.54
N LYS A 179 5.70 7.50 -6.24
CA LYS A 179 6.04 8.15 -7.52
C LYS A 179 4.94 7.92 -8.58
N LEU A 180 4.36 6.72 -8.63
CA LEU A 180 3.23 6.39 -9.51
C LEU A 180 1.92 7.07 -9.11
N ARG A 181 1.71 7.29 -7.80
CA ARG A 181 0.54 7.97 -7.23
C ARG A 181 0.62 9.49 -7.27
N THR A 182 1.73 10.06 -7.77
CA THR A 182 1.89 11.50 -8.02
C THR A 182 1.64 12.34 -6.76
N GLY A 183 2.26 11.92 -5.65
CA GLY A 183 2.25 12.62 -4.37
C GLY A 183 3.25 11.99 -3.41
N VAL A 184 3.53 12.68 -2.29
CA VAL A 184 4.36 12.15 -1.22
C VAL A 184 3.46 11.40 -0.24
N THR A 185 3.95 10.28 0.31
CA THR A 185 3.29 9.59 1.41
C THR A 185 3.84 10.12 2.71
N LEU A 186 2.98 10.65 3.57
CA LEU A 186 3.32 11.07 4.91
C LEU A 186 3.13 9.89 5.87
N GLY A 187 4.19 9.54 6.61
CA GLY A 187 4.16 8.54 7.67
C GLY A 187 4.11 9.22 9.04
N VAL A 188 3.04 9.02 9.78
CA VAL A 188 2.96 9.39 11.20
C VAL A 188 3.41 8.17 12.01
N CYS A 189 4.58 8.28 12.63
CA CYS A 189 5.16 7.21 13.45
C CYS A 189 4.78 7.43 14.92
N SER A 190 4.21 6.40 15.54
CA SER A 190 3.96 6.31 16.97
C SER A 190 4.47 4.97 17.47
N ALA A 191 4.56 4.80 18.80
CA ALA A 191 5.00 3.57 19.43
C ALA A 191 4.16 2.34 19.01
N SER A 192 2.90 2.56 18.61
CA SER A 192 2.00 1.49 18.13
C SER A 192 2.14 1.16 16.63
N GLY A 193 2.93 1.93 15.87
CA GLY A 193 3.15 1.71 14.44
C GLY A 193 3.10 2.97 13.58
N VAL A 194 3.08 2.78 12.26
CA VAL A 194 3.18 3.85 11.26
C VAL A 194 1.88 3.99 10.48
N ILE A 195 1.25 5.16 10.56
CA ILE A 195 0.06 5.52 9.79
C ILE A 195 0.50 6.22 8.51
N LYS A 196 0.12 5.65 7.36
CA LYS A 196 0.49 6.15 6.02
C LYS A 196 -0.65 6.96 5.41
N ILE A 197 -0.34 8.18 5.03
CA ILE A 197 -1.25 9.16 4.44
C ILE A 197 -0.74 9.47 3.04
N HIS A 198 -1.50 9.12 2.01
CA HIS A 198 -1.09 9.26 0.62
C HIS A 198 -1.54 10.62 0.04
N PHE A 199 -0.91 11.04 -1.06
CA PHE A 199 -1.28 12.22 -1.87
C PHE A 199 -1.05 13.59 -1.20
N VAL A 200 -0.09 13.69 -0.28
CA VAL A 200 0.25 14.95 0.40
C VAL A 200 1.21 15.76 -0.46
N HIS A 201 0.87 17.03 -0.72
CA HIS A 201 1.67 17.93 -1.57
C HIS A 201 2.68 18.74 -0.77
N ASN A 202 2.25 19.29 0.36
CA ASN A 202 3.07 20.05 1.29
C ASN A 202 3.65 19.17 2.40
N ALA A 203 4.06 17.93 2.06
CA ALA A 203 4.46 16.95 3.06
C ALA A 203 5.66 17.42 3.89
N GLU A 204 6.64 18.08 3.26
CA GLU A 204 7.83 18.62 3.93
C GLU A 204 7.51 19.76 4.90
N GLU A 205 6.59 20.66 4.52
CA GLU A 205 6.10 21.74 5.40
C GLU A 205 5.37 21.16 6.63
N VAL A 206 4.53 20.15 6.41
CA VAL A 206 3.80 19.48 7.49
C VAL A 206 4.75 18.74 8.43
N VAL A 207 5.74 18.02 7.88
CA VAL A 207 6.76 17.32 8.66
C VAL A 207 7.59 18.30 9.49
N SER A 208 8.10 19.36 8.88
CA SER A 208 8.95 20.33 9.56
C SER A 208 8.21 21.06 10.68
N ALA A 209 6.97 21.49 10.45
CA ALA A 209 6.13 22.11 11.47
C ALA A 209 5.85 21.16 12.65
N ALA A 210 5.52 19.90 12.36
CA ALA A 210 5.25 18.89 13.39
C ALA A 210 6.50 18.56 14.19
N MET A 211 7.63 18.30 13.52
CA MET A 211 8.88 17.91 14.17
C MET A 211 9.45 19.04 15.02
N LYS A 212 9.34 20.29 14.57
CA LYS A 212 9.70 21.46 15.38
C LYS A 212 8.92 21.45 16.70
N ARG A 213 7.61 21.22 16.64
CA ARG A 213 6.76 21.22 17.84
C ARG A 213 7.03 20.03 18.76
N ILE A 214 7.21 18.84 18.20
CA ILE A 214 7.57 17.63 18.95
C ILE A 214 8.89 17.84 19.69
N ASN A 215 9.88 18.46 19.05
CA ASN A 215 11.17 18.76 19.68
C ASN A 215 11.04 19.81 20.79
N GLU A 216 10.25 20.87 20.59
CA GLU A 216 9.99 21.86 21.65
C GLU A 216 9.35 21.23 22.89
N ILE A 217 8.44 20.27 22.71
CA ILE A 217 7.80 19.55 23.81
C ILE A 217 8.80 18.65 24.52
N LYS A 218 9.60 17.87 23.78
CA LYS A 218 10.65 17.01 24.34
C LYS A 218 11.70 17.81 25.11
N GLU A 219 12.10 18.99 24.62
CA GLU A 219 13.03 19.87 25.32
C GLU A 219 12.40 20.45 26.60
N LYS A 220 11.15 20.93 26.55
CA LYS A 220 10.43 21.39 27.74
C LYS A 220 10.27 20.30 28.80
N GLU A 221 9.98 19.06 28.39
CA GLU A 221 9.90 17.92 29.31
C GLU A 221 11.26 17.59 29.95
N LYS A 222 12.34 17.60 29.17
CA LYS A 222 13.70 17.42 29.71
C LYS A 222 14.04 18.52 30.72
N SER A 223 13.82 19.79 30.37
CA SER A 223 14.06 20.91 31.28
C SER A 223 13.19 20.80 32.54
N SER A 224 11.94 20.40 32.42
CA SER A 224 11.02 20.22 33.56
C SER A 224 11.45 19.05 34.46
N ARG A 225 12.01 17.97 33.90
CA ARG A 225 12.56 16.84 34.67
C ARG A 225 13.85 17.22 35.40
N VAL A 226 14.73 18.02 34.78
CA VAL A 226 15.93 18.55 35.43
C VAL A 226 15.55 19.49 36.59
N VAL A 227 14.49 20.28 36.43
CA VAL A 227 13.95 21.15 37.49
C VAL A 227 13.24 20.33 38.58
N ALA A 228 12.56 19.24 38.24
CA ALA A 228 11.93 18.35 39.21
C ALA A 228 12.95 17.54 40.03
N GLN A 229 14.06 17.12 39.42
CA GLN A 229 15.17 16.46 40.12
C GLN A 229 15.93 17.42 41.05
N THR A 230 16.00 18.71 40.73
CA THR A 230 16.55 19.73 41.64
C THR A 230 15.59 20.12 42.78
N ASN A 231 14.28 19.91 42.60
CA ASN A 231 13.26 20.17 43.64
C ASN A 231 12.94 18.96 44.53
N ALA A 232 13.49 17.78 44.25
CA ALA A 232 13.43 16.64 45.17
C ALA A 232 14.46 16.84 46.28
N ASN A 233 14.18 17.78 47.17
CA ASN A 233 14.97 18.08 48.36
C ASN A 233 14.82 16.95 49.40
N VAL A 234 15.41 15.80 49.10
CA VAL A 234 15.82 14.82 50.10
C VAL A 234 17.03 15.44 50.81
N PRO A 235 17.13 15.42 52.15
CA PRO A 235 18.29 15.97 52.84
C PRO A 235 19.53 15.21 52.36
N ALA A 236 20.28 15.83 51.45
CA ALA A 236 21.47 15.26 50.84
C ALA A 236 22.44 14.89 51.97
N SER A 237 22.87 13.62 51.97
CA SER A 237 23.88 13.17 52.91
C SER A 237 25.15 14.00 52.71
N THR A 238 25.94 14.17 53.77
CA THR A 238 27.23 14.89 53.69
C THR A 238 28.15 14.34 52.59
N SER A 239 27.99 13.06 52.21
CA SER A 239 28.67 12.44 51.07
C SER A 239 28.24 13.00 49.71
N ASP A 240 26.96 13.27 49.52
CA ASP A 240 26.42 13.77 48.26
C ASP A 240 26.86 15.22 48.00
N LYS A 241 26.91 16.05 49.07
CA LYS A 241 27.44 17.42 48.99
C LYS A 241 28.92 17.47 48.63
N LEU A 242 29.71 16.49 49.07
CA LEU A 242 31.13 16.37 48.72
C LEU A 242 31.34 15.94 47.26
N LYS A 243 30.48 15.04 46.74
CA LYS A 243 30.50 14.66 45.31
C LYS A 243 30.11 15.83 44.42
N GLU A 244 29.13 16.62 44.83
CA GLU A 244 28.70 17.81 44.08
C GLU A 244 29.79 18.88 44.03
N LEU A 245 30.49 19.12 45.14
CA LEU A 245 31.66 20.01 45.18
C LEU A 245 32.80 19.56 44.28
N LEU A 246 33.08 18.26 44.21
CA LEU A 246 34.07 17.70 43.29
C LEU A 246 33.66 17.92 41.83
N ALA A 247 32.39 17.70 41.49
CA ALA A 247 31.87 17.96 40.16
C ALA A 247 31.93 19.46 39.78
N MET A 248 31.72 20.37 40.74
CA MET A 248 31.88 21.81 40.52
C MET A 248 33.35 22.23 40.27
N LYS A 249 34.30 21.56 40.93
CA LYS A 249 35.74 21.75 40.66
C LYS A 249 36.12 21.21 39.27
N GLU A 250 35.70 19.99 38.95
CA GLU A 250 36.03 19.35 37.66
C GLU A 250 35.40 20.08 36.46
N SER A 251 34.24 20.71 36.65
CA SER A 251 33.60 21.56 35.63
C SER A 251 34.20 22.97 35.53
N GLY A 252 35.19 23.32 36.36
CA GLY A 252 35.85 24.62 36.36
C GLY A 252 34.99 25.78 36.88
N LEU A 253 33.87 25.48 37.56
CA LEU A 253 32.97 26.49 38.13
C LEU A 253 33.51 27.12 39.42
N ILE A 254 34.42 26.44 40.11
CA ILE A 254 35.08 26.93 41.34
C ILE A 254 36.60 26.71 41.24
N ASN A 255 37.38 27.58 41.88
CA ASN A 255 38.82 27.44 41.95
C ASN A 255 39.24 26.48 43.11
N GLU A 256 40.51 26.10 43.14
CA GLU A 256 41.03 25.14 44.14
C GLU A 256 40.91 25.66 45.59
N GLU A 257 41.03 26.97 45.79
CA GLU A 257 40.96 27.61 47.11
C GLU A 257 39.52 27.69 47.66
N GLU A 258 38.53 27.91 46.79
CA GLU A 258 37.11 27.88 47.12
C GLU A 258 36.62 26.46 47.37
N PHE A 259 37.18 25.48 46.66
CA PHE A 259 36.90 24.07 46.88
C PHE A 259 37.38 23.60 48.25
N THR A 260 38.62 23.92 48.64
CA THR A 260 39.18 23.51 49.94
C THR A 260 38.41 24.15 51.10
N LYS A 261 38.11 25.45 51.02
CA LYS A 261 37.35 26.16 52.05
C LYS A 261 35.95 25.60 52.23
N LYS A 262 35.23 25.32 51.14
CA LYS A 262 33.87 24.74 51.21
C LYS A 262 33.87 23.28 51.66
N ARG A 263 34.92 22.52 51.32
CA ARG A 263 35.10 21.16 51.82
C ARG A 263 35.34 21.13 53.33
N GLU A 264 36.19 22.01 53.85
CA GLU A 264 36.43 22.15 55.29
C GLU A 264 35.17 22.61 56.04
N GLU A 265 34.38 23.52 55.45
CA GLU A 265 33.11 23.96 56.05
C GLU A 265 32.09 22.82 56.14
N ILE A 266 32.03 21.93 55.15
CA ILE A 266 31.14 20.77 55.18
C ILE A 266 31.63 19.70 56.15
N LEU A 267 32.94 19.48 56.24
CA LEU A 267 33.53 18.52 57.18
C LEU A 267 33.49 19.01 58.63
N SER A 268 33.50 20.32 58.88
CA SER A 268 33.34 20.89 60.23
C SER A 268 31.89 20.93 60.72
N LYS A 269 30.93 20.68 59.83
CA LYS A 269 29.50 20.51 60.13
C LYS A 269 29.06 19.04 60.23
N MET A 270 30.01 18.10 60.09
CA MET A 270 29.86 16.69 60.50
C MET A 270 30.04 16.55 62.00
#